data_AF-A0A7J4YR56-F1
#
_entry.id   AF-A0A7J4YR56-F1
#
_cell.length_a   1.000
_cell.length_b   1.000
_cell.length_c   1.000
_cell.angle_alpha   90.00
_cell.angle_beta   90.00
_cell.angle_gamma   90.00
#
_symmetry.space_group_name_H-M   'P 1'
#
loop_
_entity.id
_entity.type
_entity.pdbx_description
1 polymer ?
#
loop_
_entity_poly.entity_id
_entity_poly.type
_entity_poly.pdbx_seq_one_letter_code
_entity_poly.pdbx_strand_id
1 'polypeptide(L)'
;MTKNIIFIFAAFCTLQARADVQPTEKDTVRCTFRYDDTELLQPLQPSYLDGVVVPARGNGNWFVSIAGGTTAFLGTPLGCEDLFGRLKPSYSFALGKWFTPWVGARINYSGLQFKDGMLAVQEYHHLHADLLWNVLGGSYARQEQVRWHLAPFAGIGLLHHATNGHNPLAISYGIQGQYRISKRVSALVELSGTTTFQDFDGYGKANRLGDHMLSLTAGFSFHIGKVGWKRAIDPSPYVRRDQWLVDYVNVLSEQNSRYAGQHDKDRRTLAELKKILEIEGLLDTYCHLFDDDDTIGRNGYPRNNYSGLNSLRARLKNRHWNGKSPLEKQALNGNGRADSLQHRQDSVSGLGTGQFENLPDSTLADYAVRMQSGRECIGAPIFFFFELGTSHLTDTSQLVNLDELARVAKKYGLKVKVTGAADSATGTIGINNALSVSRADYIASELNKRGLPSDRLTKTGEGGISDYVPTEANRHTKVELFFFETGKRGK
;
A
#
# COMPACT_ATOMS: atom_id res chain seq x y z
N MET A 1 -33.23 -25.16 25.81
CA MET A 1 -33.59 -23.72 25.92
C MET A 1 -33.01 -23.25 27.25
N THR A 2 -32.06 -22.36 27.40
CA THR A 2 -31.47 -21.29 26.57
C THR A 2 -30.06 -21.08 27.13
N LYS A 3 -29.03 -21.56 26.43
CA LYS A 3 -27.62 -21.24 26.68
C LYS A 3 -27.16 -20.34 25.54
N ASN A 4 -27.15 -19.03 25.78
CA ASN A 4 -26.52 -18.02 24.94
C ASN A 4 -26.42 -16.78 25.82
N ILE A 5 -25.26 -16.50 26.41
CA ILE A 5 -24.73 -15.19 26.87
C ILE A 5 -23.34 -15.46 27.52
N ILE A 6 -22.41 -16.11 26.81
CA ILE A 6 -20.97 -16.01 27.16
C ILE A 6 -20.17 -16.25 25.86
N PHE A 7 -20.22 -15.35 24.87
CA PHE A 7 -19.30 -15.43 23.72
C PHE A 7 -19.09 -14.09 22.97
N ILE A 8 -19.21 -12.95 23.65
CA ILE A 8 -18.85 -11.63 23.07
C ILE A 8 -18.02 -10.81 24.07
N PHE A 9 -16.99 -11.43 24.66
CA PHE A 9 -15.96 -10.70 25.41
C PHE A 9 -14.53 -11.11 25.06
N ALA A 10 -14.35 -11.97 24.05
CA ALA A 10 -13.04 -12.41 23.55
C ALA A 10 -12.72 -11.80 22.16
N ALA A 11 -13.13 -10.55 21.92
CA ALA A 11 -12.70 -9.74 20.78
C ALA A 11 -11.84 -8.53 21.21
N PHE A 12 -11.23 -8.61 22.39
CA PHE A 12 -10.12 -7.76 22.83
C PHE A 12 -8.81 -8.55 22.78
N CYS A 13 -8.45 -9.01 21.58
CA CYS A 13 -7.08 -9.41 21.27
C CYS A 13 -6.47 -8.37 20.32
N THR A 14 -6.14 -7.20 20.87
CA THR A 14 -5.04 -6.42 20.30
C THR A 14 -3.74 -7.13 20.68
N LEU A 15 -3.36 -8.12 19.87
CA LEU A 15 -1.96 -8.54 19.78
C LEU A 15 -1.20 -7.37 19.17
N GLN A 16 -0.75 -6.44 20.01
CA GLN A 16 0.41 -5.63 19.69
C GLN A 16 1.60 -6.59 19.74
N ALA A 17 1.98 -7.13 18.60
CA ALA A 17 3.34 -7.61 18.40
C ALA A 17 4.24 -6.38 18.49
N ARG A 18 4.68 -6.04 19.71
CA ARG A 18 5.91 -5.26 19.87
C ARG A 18 7.03 -6.18 19.40
N ALA A 19 7.63 -5.84 18.27
CA ALA A 19 8.98 -6.29 17.97
C ALA A 19 9.89 -5.65 19.02
N ASP A 20 10.01 -6.31 20.17
CA ASP A 20 11.01 -5.97 21.16
C ASP A 20 12.34 -6.43 20.56
N VAL A 21 13.12 -5.49 20.05
CA VAL A 21 14.47 -5.75 19.57
C VAL A 21 15.27 -6.15 20.79
N GLN A 22 15.50 -7.46 20.97
CA GLN A 22 16.35 -7.95 22.04
C GLN A 22 17.75 -7.33 21.88
N PRO A 23 18.27 -6.62 22.89
CA PRO A 23 19.65 -6.17 22.86
C PRO A 23 20.54 -7.41 23.01
N THR A 24 21.18 -7.83 21.93
CA THR A 24 22.33 -8.75 22.03
C THR A 24 23.49 -7.97 22.61
N GLU A 25 23.68 -8.11 23.92
CA GLU A 25 24.81 -7.55 24.66
C GLU A 25 26.10 -8.24 24.23
N LYS A 26 26.91 -7.54 23.42
CA LYS A 26 28.33 -7.85 23.21
C LYS A 26 29.13 -6.60 23.56
N ASP A 27 29.72 -6.65 24.75
CA ASP A 27 30.64 -5.69 25.38
C ASP A 27 30.09 -4.32 25.82
N THR A 28 30.39 -4.00 27.08
CA THR A 28 29.87 -2.91 27.92
C THR A 28 30.27 -1.49 27.50
N VAL A 29 30.81 -1.29 26.29
CA VAL A 29 31.35 0.01 25.86
C VAL A 29 30.58 0.62 24.69
N ARG A 30 29.78 -0.16 23.93
CA ARG A 30 28.93 0.39 22.85
C ARG A 30 27.61 -0.38 22.71
N CYS A 31 26.51 0.23 23.13
CA CYS A 31 25.18 -0.19 22.69
C CYS A 31 25.06 0.10 21.18
N THR A 32 25.10 -0.94 20.35
CA THR A 32 24.80 -0.82 18.92
C THR A 32 23.39 -1.31 18.68
N PHE A 33 22.48 -0.38 18.37
CA PHE A 33 21.15 -0.73 17.89
C PHE A 33 21.26 -1.12 16.42
N ARG A 34 21.03 -2.40 16.12
CA ARG A 34 20.96 -2.90 14.74
C ARG A 34 19.57 -2.57 14.21
N TYR A 35 19.44 -1.41 13.55
CA TYR A 35 18.25 -1.12 12.75
C TYR A 35 18.40 -1.85 11.41
N ASP A 36 17.30 -2.38 10.88
CA ASP A 36 17.28 -2.98 9.55
C ASP A 36 17.45 -1.83 8.54
N ASP A 37 18.63 -1.73 7.90
CA ASP A 37 19.01 -0.60 7.02
C ASP A 37 18.01 -0.39 5.87
N THR A 38 17.20 -1.41 5.56
CA THR A 38 16.18 -1.43 4.52
C THR A 38 14.90 -0.65 4.87
N GLU A 39 14.49 -0.58 6.14
CA GLU A 39 13.31 0.19 6.56
C GLU A 39 13.60 1.70 6.66
N LEU A 40 14.85 2.05 6.98
CA LEU A 40 15.29 3.44 7.21
C LEU A 40 15.46 4.27 5.93
N LEU A 41 15.43 3.64 4.75
CA LEU A 41 15.42 4.33 3.45
C LEU A 41 14.01 4.57 2.92
N GLN A 42 12.97 3.97 3.52
CA GLN A 42 11.60 4.18 3.07
C GLN A 42 11.13 5.62 3.35
N PRO A 43 10.27 6.21 2.51
CA PRO A 43 9.72 7.53 2.76
C PRO A 43 8.90 7.52 4.06
N LEU A 44 9.27 8.38 5.01
CA LEU A 44 8.52 8.52 6.26
C LEU A 44 7.13 9.10 5.96
N GLN A 45 6.09 8.41 6.44
CA GLN A 45 4.74 8.98 6.45
C GLN A 45 4.70 10.14 7.47
N PRO A 46 4.02 11.26 7.14
CA PRO A 46 3.93 12.40 8.04
C PRO A 46 3.17 12.03 9.31
N SER A 47 3.84 12.14 10.46
CA SER A 47 3.20 12.15 11.76
C SER A 47 2.65 13.54 12.07
N TYR A 48 1.62 13.61 12.89
CA TYR A 48 0.95 14.86 13.26
C TYR A 48 0.93 15.01 14.77
N LEU A 49 1.10 16.24 15.25
CA LEU A 49 1.01 16.56 16.67
C LEU A 49 -0.43 16.41 17.15
N ASP A 50 -0.60 15.76 18.31
CA ASP A 50 -1.89 15.65 18.96
C ASP A 50 -2.25 16.96 19.67
N GLY A 51 -3.52 17.37 19.60
CA GLY A 51 -4.02 18.57 20.28
C GLY A 51 -3.71 19.95 19.67
N VAL A 52 -2.87 20.06 18.63
CA VAL A 52 -2.56 21.35 17.97
C VAL A 52 -3.38 21.52 16.69
N VAL A 53 -4.45 22.33 16.76
CA VAL A 53 -5.31 22.61 15.61
C VAL A 53 -5.06 24.01 15.07
N VAL A 54 -4.83 24.13 13.77
CA VAL A 54 -4.84 25.43 13.08
C VAL A 54 -6.30 25.81 12.80
N PRO A 55 -6.81 26.92 13.37
CA PRO A 55 -8.19 27.34 13.13
C PRO A 55 -8.45 27.56 11.64
N ALA A 56 -9.64 27.22 11.17
CA ALA A 56 -10.00 27.37 9.76
C ALA A 56 -10.13 28.86 9.39
N ARG A 57 -9.06 29.43 8.82
CA ARG A 57 -9.04 30.82 8.36
C ARG A 57 -9.60 30.93 6.92
N GLY A 58 -10.48 31.90 6.68
CA GLY A 58 -11.03 32.18 5.34
C GLY A 58 -12.07 31.17 4.87
N ASN A 59 -11.89 30.61 3.67
CA ASN A 59 -12.89 29.78 2.95
C ASN A 59 -12.90 28.29 3.34
N GLY A 60 -12.64 27.97 4.62
CA GLY A 60 -12.62 26.59 5.14
C GLY A 60 -13.88 26.24 5.92
N ASN A 61 -14.30 24.96 5.84
CA ASN A 61 -15.33 24.32 6.66
C ASN A 61 -16.69 25.06 6.74
N TRP A 62 -17.14 25.61 5.61
CA TRP A 62 -18.51 26.07 5.46
C TRP A 62 -19.43 24.88 5.18
N PHE A 63 -20.67 24.94 5.66
CA PHE A 63 -21.68 23.93 5.34
C PHE A 63 -23.04 24.57 5.11
N VAL A 64 -23.81 23.94 4.22
CA VAL A 64 -25.21 24.27 3.95
C VAL A 64 -26.04 23.03 4.23
N SER A 65 -27.05 23.14 5.05
CA SER A 65 -27.96 22.03 5.37
C SER A 65 -29.37 22.31 4.92
N ILE A 66 -30.01 21.30 4.37
CA ILE A 66 -31.41 21.30 3.96
C ILE A 66 -32.05 20.09 4.63
N ALA A 67 -33.10 20.31 5.42
CA ALA A 67 -33.83 19.25 6.10
C ALA A 67 -35.33 19.50 6.07
N GLY A 68 -36.09 18.41 6.10
CA GLY A 68 -37.54 18.39 6.19
C GLY A 68 -37.97 17.51 7.36
N GLY A 69 -39.09 17.82 7.97
CA GLY A 69 -39.51 17.14 9.18
C GLY A 69 -40.89 17.53 9.65
N THR A 70 -41.08 17.41 10.96
CA THR A 70 -42.34 17.73 11.62
C THR A 70 -42.10 18.58 12.85
N THR A 71 -42.99 19.53 13.10
CA THR A 71 -43.04 20.29 14.34
C THR A 71 -44.35 20.04 15.08
N ALA A 72 -44.30 20.06 16.41
CA ALA A 72 -45.44 19.99 17.29
C ALA A 72 -45.38 21.16 18.28
N PHE A 73 -46.52 21.84 18.46
CA PHE A 73 -46.66 22.94 19.40
C PHE A 73 -47.28 22.48 20.72
N LEU A 74 -46.65 22.89 21.81
CA LEU A 74 -46.97 22.59 23.21
C LEU A 74 -47.09 23.92 23.96
N GLY A 75 -48.19 24.63 23.74
CA GLY A 75 -48.54 25.87 24.45
C GLY A 75 -49.43 25.64 25.67
N THR A 76 -49.59 26.68 26.50
CA THR A 76 -50.51 26.69 27.64
C THR A 76 -51.67 27.67 27.42
N PRO A 77 -52.94 27.22 27.37
CA PRO A 77 -53.45 25.90 27.74
C PRO A 77 -53.32 24.85 26.64
N LEU A 78 -52.92 23.63 27.03
CA LEU A 78 -52.96 22.49 26.13
C LEU A 78 -54.44 22.10 25.90
N GLY A 79 -54.95 22.33 24.68
CA GLY A 79 -56.22 21.74 24.24
C GLY A 79 -56.24 20.20 24.32
N CYS A 80 -57.39 19.56 24.10
CA CYS A 80 -57.60 18.12 24.30
C CYS A 80 -56.98 17.18 23.23
N GLU A 81 -56.06 17.65 22.38
CA GLU A 81 -55.45 16.84 21.30
C GLU A 81 -54.03 16.38 21.67
N ASP A 82 -53.70 15.11 21.37
CA ASP A 82 -52.40 14.47 21.61
C ASP A 82 -51.26 15.06 20.76
N LEU A 83 -50.02 14.92 21.23
CA LEU A 83 -48.79 15.41 20.57
C LEU A 83 -48.70 15.02 19.08
N PHE A 84 -49.08 13.79 18.74
CA PHE A 84 -49.04 13.28 17.37
C PHE A 84 -50.13 13.88 16.47
N GLY A 85 -51.27 14.30 17.03
CA GLY A 85 -52.34 15.00 16.30
C GLY A 85 -51.96 16.44 15.94
N ARG A 86 -50.95 17.01 16.61
CA ARG A 86 -50.43 18.36 16.41
C ARG A 86 -49.25 18.43 15.44
N LEU A 87 -48.77 17.29 14.96
CA LEU A 87 -47.64 17.25 14.03
C LEU A 87 -48.02 17.93 12.72
N LYS A 88 -47.21 18.92 12.35
CA LYS A 88 -47.28 19.57 11.05
C LYS A 88 -45.94 19.47 10.34
N PRO A 89 -45.95 19.38 9.01
CA PRO A 89 -44.71 19.35 8.25
C PRO A 89 -43.95 20.66 8.43
N SER A 90 -42.62 20.57 8.43
CA SER A 90 -41.72 21.72 8.52
C SER A 90 -40.49 21.50 7.64
N TYR A 91 -39.88 22.60 7.20
CA TYR A 91 -38.59 22.58 6.55
C TYR A 91 -37.60 23.46 7.31
N SER A 92 -36.32 23.17 7.15
CA SER A 92 -35.22 23.95 7.70
C SER A 92 -34.07 24.08 6.73
N PHE A 93 -33.57 25.29 6.57
CA PHE A 93 -32.39 25.63 5.80
C PHE A 93 -31.36 26.29 6.72
N ALA A 94 -30.15 25.74 6.79
CA ALA A 94 -29.09 26.33 7.60
C ALA A 94 -27.82 26.59 6.79
N LEU A 95 -27.16 27.70 7.10
CA LEU A 95 -25.82 28.05 6.63
C LEU A 95 -24.92 28.21 7.85
N GLY A 96 -23.83 27.46 7.90
CA GLY A 96 -22.94 27.48 9.05
C GLY A 96 -21.48 27.31 8.69
N LYS A 97 -20.65 27.53 9.71
CA LYS A 97 -19.21 27.43 9.64
C LYS A 97 -18.66 26.79 10.91
N TRP A 98 -17.76 25.84 10.75
CA TRP A 98 -16.95 25.33 11.85
C TRP A 98 -15.67 26.17 11.98
N PHE A 99 -15.45 26.76 13.15
CA PHE A 99 -14.23 27.54 13.45
C PHE A 99 -13.11 26.65 13.99
N THR A 100 -13.49 25.68 14.80
CA THR A 100 -12.63 24.62 15.30
C THR A 100 -13.34 23.27 15.15
N PRO A 101 -12.65 22.13 15.30
CA PRO A 101 -13.28 20.80 15.28
C PRO A 101 -14.37 20.61 16.34
N TRP A 102 -14.38 21.50 17.34
CA TRP A 102 -15.23 21.46 18.53
C TRP A 102 -16.36 22.47 18.42
N VAL A 103 -16.08 23.67 17.91
CA VAL A 103 -17.01 24.81 17.94
C VAL A 103 -17.34 25.25 16.53
N GLY A 104 -18.64 25.33 16.25
CA GLY A 104 -19.20 25.90 15.04
C GLY A 104 -20.32 26.88 15.35
N ALA A 105 -20.70 27.66 14.35
CA ALA A 105 -21.90 28.48 14.42
C ALA A 105 -22.71 28.29 13.13
N ARG A 106 -24.03 28.42 13.23
CA ARG A 106 -24.93 28.38 12.07
C ARG A 106 -26.06 29.39 12.23
N ILE A 107 -26.58 29.83 11.09
CA ILE A 107 -27.84 30.54 10.99
C ILE A 107 -28.82 29.56 10.36
N ASN A 108 -29.95 29.35 10.99
CA ASN A 108 -30.98 28.41 10.55
C ASN A 108 -32.31 29.14 10.38
N TYR A 109 -32.97 28.85 9.26
CA TYR A 109 -34.30 29.32 8.92
C TYR A 109 -35.21 28.11 8.85
N SER A 110 -36.26 28.10 9.66
CA SER A 110 -37.27 27.03 9.68
C SER A 110 -38.67 27.60 9.57
N GLY A 111 -39.57 26.85 8.97
CA GLY A 111 -40.96 27.25 8.80
C GLY A 111 -41.75 26.20 8.05
N LEU A 112 -43.07 26.41 7.99
CA LEU A 112 -44.03 25.91 7.01
C LEU A 112 -45.42 26.15 7.61
N GLN A 113 -45.88 25.28 8.50
CA GLN A 113 -47.16 25.38 9.18
C GLN A 113 -47.05 24.80 10.59
N PHE A 114 -47.80 25.33 11.55
CA PHE A 114 -47.98 24.74 12.87
C PHE A 114 -49.46 24.74 13.25
N LYS A 115 -49.83 23.89 14.22
CA LYS A 115 -51.17 23.88 14.83
C LYS A 115 -51.11 24.66 16.13
N ASP A 116 -51.97 25.66 16.25
CA ASP A 116 -52.09 26.48 17.42
C ASP A 116 -52.85 25.78 18.58
N GLY A 117 -52.92 26.37 19.78
CA GLY A 117 -53.64 25.84 20.95
C GLY A 117 -55.13 25.56 20.69
N MET A 118 -55.74 26.26 19.73
CA MET A 118 -57.11 26.08 19.25
C MET A 118 -57.23 25.16 18.01
N LEU A 119 -56.15 24.44 17.65
CA LEU A 119 -56.05 23.54 16.49
C LEU A 119 -56.14 24.20 15.11
N ALA A 120 -56.11 25.54 15.06
CA ALA A 120 -56.02 26.28 13.82
C ALA A 120 -54.64 26.10 13.19
N VAL A 121 -54.60 25.93 11.86
CA VAL A 121 -53.34 25.85 11.11
C VAL A 121 -52.87 27.27 10.83
N GLN A 122 -51.65 27.59 11.27
CA GLN A 122 -51.02 28.89 11.08
C GLN A 122 -49.64 28.73 10.45
N GLU A 123 -49.18 29.78 9.77
CA GLU A 123 -47.86 29.82 9.15
C GLU A 123 -46.89 30.56 10.07
N TYR A 124 -45.69 29.99 10.22
CA TYR A 124 -44.63 30.57 11.04
C TYR A 124 -43.30 30.58 10.30
N HIS A 125 -42.48 31.56 10.65
CA HIS A 125 -41.11 31.67 10.23
C HIS A 125 -40.23 31.81 11.46
N HIS A 126 -39.19 31.00 11.55
CA HIS A 126 -38.27 30.98 12.68
C HIS A 126 -36.84 31.13 12.17
N LEU A 127 -36.26 32.30 12.42
CA LEU A 127 -34.88 32.60 12.10
C LEU A 127 -34.05 32.61 13.39
N HIS A 128 -33.05 31.74 13.49
CA HIS A 128 -32.23 31.60 14.69
C HIS A 128 -30.75 31.44 14.36
N ALA A 129 -29.91 31.89 15.28
CA ALA A 129 -28.48 31.70 15.26
C ALA A 129 -28.09 30.71 16.37
N ASP A 130 -27.45 29.61 15.99
CA ASP A 130 -27.04 28.54 16.91
C ASP A 130 -25.53 28.46 17.03
N LEU A 131 -25.06 28.21 18.25
CA LEU A 131 -23.72 27.75 18.55
C LEU A 131 -23.73 26.22 18.65
N LEU A 132 -22.83 25.58 17.91
CA LEU A 132 -22.70 24.14 17.80
C LEU A 132 -21.47 23.68 18.58
N TRP A 133 -21.64 22.63 19.39
CA TRP A 133 -20.53 21.99 20.09
C TRP A 133 -20.42 20.52 19.71
N ASN A 134 -19.37 20.15 18.99
CA ASN A 134 -19.05 18.76 18.67
C ASN A 134 -18.42 18.03 19.86
N VAL A 135 -19.17 17.10 20.43
CA VAL A 135 -18.73 16.27 21.58
C VAL A 135 -17.77 15.16 21.14
N LEU A 136 -17.91 14.68 19.91
CA LEU A 136 -17.07 13.62 19.34
C LEU A 136 -15.79 14.16 18.68
N GLY A 137 -15.47 15.45 18.86
CA GLY A 137 -14.27 16.10 18.33
C GLY A 137 -12.96 15.72 19.05
N GLY A 138 -13.05 14.98 20.16
CA GLY A 138 -11.97 14.66 21.11
C GLY A 138 -10.75 13.92 20.58
N SER A 139 -10.91 13.01 19.64
CA SER A 139 -9.83 12.12 19.17
C SER A 139 -9.49 12.43 17.73
N TYR A 140 -8.73 13.52 17.55
CA TYR A 140 -8.37 14.05 16.25
C TYR A 140 -7.50 13.08 15.41
N ALA A 141 -6.77 12.19 16.09
CA ALA A 141 -5.98 11.12 15.48
C ALA A 141 -6.82 10.20 14.58
N ARG A 142 -8.10 9.98 14.91
CA ARG A 142 -8.99 9.04 14.20
C ARG A 142 -10.08 9.71 13.36
N GLN A 143 -10.13 11.04 13.26
CA GLN A 143 -11.28 11.72 12.66
C GLN A 143 -11.50 11.43 11.16
N GLU A 144 -10.47 11.01 10.41
CA GLU A 144 -10.69 10.49 9.04
C GLU A 144 -11.51 9.19 9.00
N GLN A 145 -11.52 8.43 10.09
CA GLN A 145 -12.27 7.17 10.24
C GLN A 145 -13.61 7.35 10.94
N VAL A 146 -13.82 8.45 11.69
CA VAL A 146 -15.09 8.70 12.40
C VAL A 146 -16.15 9.20 11.43
N ARG A 147 -17.13 8.34 11.12
CA ARG A 147 -18.25 8.65 10.22
C ARG A 147 -19.43 9.35 10.89
N TRP A 148 -19.46 9.38 12.22
CA TRP A 148 -20.55 9.93 13.02
C TRP A 148 -20.13 11.20 13.74
N HIS A 149 -20.99 12.20 13.74
CA HIS A 149 -20.77 13.46 14.43
C HIS A 149 -22.01 13.79 15.24
N LEU A 150 -21.81 14.15 16.50
CA LEU A 150 -22.89 14.50 17.42
C LEU A 150 -22.58 15.87 17.99
N ALA A 151 -23.46 16.83 17.70
CA ALA A 151 -23.30 18.20 18.15
C ALA A 151 -24.59 18.68 18.83
N PRO A 152 -24.64 18.75 20.18
CA PRO A 152 -25.56 19.64 20.86
C PRO A 152 -25.40 21.07 20.35
N PHE A 153 -26.50 21.80 20.34
CA PHE A 153 -26.53 23.21 19.99
C PHE A 153 -27.50 23.99 20.86
N ALA A 154 -27.19 25.26 21.01
CA ALA A 154 -28.05 26.24 21.67
C ALA A 154 -27.95 27.57 20.92
N GLY A 155 -29.07 28.27 20.83
CA GLY A 155 -29.19 29.47 20.03
C GLY A 155 -30.34 30.35 20.47
N ILE A 156 -30.40 31.50 19.81
CA ILE A 156 -31.43 32.52 20.01
C ILE A 156 -31.96 32.91 18.64
N GLY A 157 -33.27 33.09 18.55
CA GLY A 157 -33.94 33.43 17.31
C GLY A 157 -35.15 34.33 17.50
N LEU A 158 -35.71 34.70 16.36
CA LEU A 158 -36.96 35.42 16.23
C LEU A 158 -37.99 34.48 15.60
N LEU A 159 -39.12 34.33 16.28
CA LEU A 159 -40.30 33.65 15.76
C LEU A 159 -41.23 34.72 15.19
N HIS A 160 -41.47 34.69 13.89
CA HIS A 160 -42.44 35.54 13.21
C HIS A 160 -43.70 34.74 12.91
N HIS A 161 -44.82 35.23 13.41
CA HIS A 161 -46.13 34.64 13.19
C HIS A 161 -46.82 35.38 12.03
N ALA A 162 -47.05 34.71 10.89
CA ALA A 162 -47.48 35.36 9.64
C ALA A 162 -48.89 35.97 9.72
N THR A 163 -49.78 35.38 10.53
CA THR A 163 -51.18 35.81 10.70
C THR A 163 -51.42 36.86 11.79
N ASN A 164 -50.54 36.96 12.81
CA ASN A 164 -50.73 37.84 13.97
C ASN A 164 -49.68 38.97 14.05
N GLY A 165 -48.65 38.94 13.19
CA GLY A 165 -47.62 39.99 13.08
C GLY A 165 -46.69 40.13 14.29
N HIS A 166 -46.83 39.30 15.32
CA HIS A 166 -46.03 39.32 16.54
C HIS A 166 -44.68 38.60 16.34
N ASN A 167 -43.63 39.17 16.94
CA ASN A 167 -42.23 38.75 16.79
C ASN A 167 -41.57 38.43 18.14
N PRO A 168 -42.01 37.42 18.90
CA PRO A 168 -41.35 37.09 20.15
C PRO A 168 -39.94 36.54 19.91
N LEU A 169 -39.06 36.82 20.88
CA LEU A 169 -37.77 36.16 20.98
C LEU A 169 -37.96 34.69 21.36
N ALA A 170 -37.11 33.84 20.83
CA ALA A 170 -37.16 32.40 20.98
C ALA A 170 -35.77 31.86 21.35
N ILE A 171 -35.73 30.91 22.28
CA ILE A 171 -34.50 30.19 22.62
C ILE A 171 -34.57 28.82 21.96
N SER A 172 -33.63 28.53 21.07
CA SER A 172 -33.47 27.23 20.40
C SER A 172 -32.46 26.38 21.15
N TYR A 173 -32.76 25.10 21.37
CA TYR A 173 -31.81 24.13 21.90
C TYR A 173 -32.08 22.77 21.30
N GLY A 174 -31.05 21.96 21.09
CA GLY A 174 -31.24 20.67 20.47
C GLY A 174 -29.96 19.88 20.30
N ILE A 175 -30.11 18.74 19.63
CA ILE A 175 -29.00 17.85 19.30
C ILE A 175 -29.11 17.52 17.82
N GLN A 176 -28.01 17.70 17.09
CA GLN A 176 -27.88 17.23 15.72
C GLN A 176 -26.92 16.03 15.64
N GLY A 177 -27.37 14.98 14.97
CA GLY A 177 -26.57 13.83 14.56
C GLY A 177 -26.28 13.92 13.06
N GLN A 178 -25.01 13.83 12.68
CA GLN A 178 -24.59 13.83 11.28
C GLN A 178 -23.84 12.55 10.95
N TYR A 179 -24.17 11.93 9.81
CA TYR A 179 -23.50 10.76 9.27
C TYR A 179 -22.82 11.11 7.94
N ARG A 180 -21.49 10.96 7.88
CA ARG A 180 -20.69 11.29 6.71
C ARG A 180 -20.82 10.19 5.64
N ILE A 181 -21.57 10.49 4.57
CA ILE A 181 -21.72 9.59 3.41
C ILE A 181 -20.51 9.74 2.47
N SER A 182 -20.09 10.98 2.23
CA SER A 182 -19.01 11.33 1.30
C SER A 182 -18.10 12.42 1.89
N LYS A 183 -16.99 12.73 1.21
CA LYS A 183 -16.10 13.82 1.65
C LYS A 183 -16.82 15.17 1.78
N ARG A 184 -17.88 15.41 0.98
CA ARG A 184 -18.64 16.67 0.93
C ARG A 184 -20.12 16.57 1.34
N VAL A 185 -20.67 15.37 1.50
CA VAL A 185 -22.11 15.16 1.78
C VAL A 185 -22.27 14.33 3.04
N SER A 186 -23.11 14.81 3.95
CA SER A 186 -23.49 14.11 5.18
C SER A 186 -25.01 14.04 5.30
N ALA A 187 -25.55 12.93 5.78
CA ALA A 187 -26.92 12.88 6.27
C ALA A 187 -26.99 13.59 7.64
N LEU A 188 -28.10 14.29 7.89
CA LEU A 188 -28.35 15.07 9.09
C LEU A 188 -29.69 14.62 9.69
N VAL A 189 -29.71 14.43 11.00
CA VAL A 189 -30.92 14.29 11.82
C VAL A 189 -30.82 15.28 12.95
N GLU A 190 -31.87 16.06 13.18
CA GLU A 190 -31.91 17.10 14.20
C GLU A 190 -33.18 16.98 15.02
N LEU A 191 -33.00 16.96 16.33
CA LEU A 191 -34.08 17.08 17.31
C LEU A 191 -33.89 18.41 18.04
N SER A 192 -34.86 19.30 17.90
CA SER A 192 -34.81 20.65 18.48
C SER A 192 -36.04 20.97 19.31
N GLY A 193 -35.82 21.73 20.38
CA GLY A 193 -36.84 22.38 21.20
C GLY A 193 -36.66 23.89 21.10
N THR A 194 -37.77 24.59 20.94
CA THR A 194 -37.82 26.05 20.96
C THR A 194 -38.72 26.49 22.10
N THR A 195 -38.22 27.34 22.98
CA THR A 195 -39.01 27.92 24.07
C THR A 195 -39.23 29.40 23.78
N THR A 196 -40.49 29.83 23.86
CA THR A 196 -40.89 31.22 23.63
C THR A 196 -41.86 31.70 24.73
N PHE A 197 -42.18 32.99 24.68
CA PHE A 197 -43.14 33.62 25.58
C PHE A 197 -44.56 33.20 25.24
N GLN A 198 -45.44 33.13 26.25
CA GLN A 198 -46.85 32.72 26.14
C GLN A 198 -47.73 33.57 25.22
N ASP A 199 -47.17 34.61 24.59
CA ASP A 199 -47.90 35.49 23.67
C ASP A 199 -47.77 35.05 22.21
N PHE A 200 -47.10 33.92 21.94
CA PHE A 200 -46.79 33.47 20.59
C PHE A 200 -48.05 33.01 19.80
N ASP A 201 -49.01 32.40 20.48
CA ASP A 201 -50.32 32.00 19.94
C ASP A 201 -51.37 33.13 19.99
N GLY A 202 -51.05 34.27 20.60
CA GLY A 202 -51.99 35.36 20.85
C GLY A 202 -52.88 35.15 22.09
N TYR A 203 -52.65 34.10 22.88
CA TYR A 203 -53.42 33.74 24.08
C TYR A 203 -52.50 33.50 25.28
N GLY A 204 -52.14 34.56 26.02
CA GLY A 204 -51.32 34.39 27.22
C GLY A 204 -50.91 35.68 27.90
N LYS A 205 -49.88 35.61 28.73
CA LYS A 205 -49.28 36.77 29.41
C LYS A 205 -47.87 37.02 28.86
N ALA A 206 -47.64 38.23 28.34
CA ALA A 206 -46.38 38.67 27.72
C ALA A 206 -45.10 38.40 28.50
N ASN A 207 -45.19 38.44 29.83
CA ASN A 207 -44.03 38.36 30.71
C ASN A 207 -43.69 36.93 31.19
N ARG A 208 -44.28 35.88 30.61
CA ARG A 208 -44.04 34.50 31.05
C ARG A 208 -43.60 33.60 29.89
N LEU A 209 -42.50 32.88 30.11
CA LEU A 209 -42.10 31.76 29.25
C LEU A 209 -43.04 30.59 29.51
N GLY A 210 -43.55 29.95 28.45
CA GLY A 210 -44.49 28.84 28.63
C GLY A 210 -44.85 28.08 27.37
N ASP A 211 -44.55 28.62 26.19
CA ASP A 211 -44.83 27.94 24.93
C ASP A 211 -43.58 27.23 24.41
N HIS A 212 -43.75 25.94 24.10
CA HIS A 212 -42.68 25.09 23.62
C HIS A 212 -43.04 24.54 22.23
N MET A 213 -42.07 24.50 21.33
CA MET A 213 -42.20 23.88 20.02
C MET A 213 -41.12 22.80 19.88
N LEU A 214 -41.53 21.56 19.66
CA LEU A 214 -40.63 20.44 19.42
C LEU A 214 -40.57 20.16 17.92
N SER A 215 -39.37 20.01 17.38
CA SER A 215 -39.15 19.75 15.95
C SER A 215 -38.23 18.55 15.78
N LEU A 216 -38.61 17.66 14.86
CA LEU A 216 -37.78 16.56 14.41
C LEU A 216 -37.58 16.69 12.90
N THR A 217 -36.34 16.93 12.46
CA THR A 217 -36.01 17.11 11.05
C THR A 217 -34.92 16.15 10.60
N ALA A 218 -34.99 15.73 9.34
CA ALA A 218 -34.00 14.88 8.71
C ALA A 218 -33.66 15.44 7.32
N GLY A 219 -32.40 15.32 6.91
CA GLY A 219 -31.95 15.93 5.67
C GLY A 219 -30.49 15.67 5.34
N PHE A 220 -29.90 16.61 4.60
CA PHE A 220 -28.52 16.53 4.12
C PHE A 220 -27.77 17.83 4.40
N SER A 221 -26.48 17.69 4.68
CA SER A 221 -25.53 18.77 4.86
C SER A 221 -24.40 18.67 3.83
N PHE A 222 -24.19 19.75 3.10
CA PHE A 222 -23.22 19.90 2.03
C PHE A 222 -22.07 20.80 2.51
N HIS A 223 -20.85 20.27 2.50
CA HIS A 223 -19.66 20.99 2.93
C HIS A 223 -19.03 21.72 1.74
N ILE A 224 -18.83 23.03 1.87
CA ILE A 224 -18.34 23.96 0.85
C ILE A 224 -16.93 24.44 1.23
N GLY A 225 -16.07 24.55 0.21
CA GLY A 225 -14.70 25.04 0.36
C GLY A 225 -13.71 23.93 0.74
N LYS A 226 -12.66 24.30 1.48
CA LYS A 226 -11.67 23.33 1.98
C LYS A 226 -12.29 22.56 3.14
N VAL A 227 -12.56 21.26 2.90
CA VAL A 227 -13.17 20.35 3.89
C VAL A 227 -12.06 19.62 4.65
N GLY A 228 -12.09 19.73 5.97
CA GLY A 228 -11.11 19.13 6.86
C GLY A 228 -10.19 20.17 7.49
N TRP A 229 -9.38 19.74 8.44
CA TRP A 229 -8.52 20.65 9.19
C TRP A 229 -7.06 20.36 8.93
N LYS A 230 -6.27 21.43 8.85
CA LYS A 230 -4.81 21.31 8.73
C LYS A 230 -4.26 20.85 10.07
N ARG A 231 -3.52 19.74 10.04
CA ARG A 231 -2.78 19.21 11.17
C ARG A 231 -1.38 19.80 11.19
N ALA A 232 -0.87 20.14 12.38
CA ALA A 232 0.53 20.45 12.56
C ALA A 232 1.34 19.16 12.39
N ILE A 233 2.31 19.16 11.47
CA ILE A 233 3.21 18.03 11.26
C ILE A 233 4.12 17.94 12.49
N ASP A 234 4.29 16.75 13.04
CA ASP A 234 5.28 16.50 14.09
C ASP A 234 6.67 16.38 13.45
N PRO A 235 7.62 17.29 13.74
CA PRO A 235 8.95 17.24 13.16
C PRO A 235 9.85 16.20 13.83
N SER A 236 9.48 15.67 14.99
CA SER A 236 10.32 14.79 15.82
C SER A 236 10.90 13.57 15.08
N PRO A 237 10.11 12.77 14.32
CA PRO A 237 10.68 11.62 13.60
C PRO A 237 11.61 12.03 12.46
N TYR A 238 11.39 13.18 11.84
CA TYR A 238 12.28 13.69 10.79
C TYR A 238 13.62 14.11 11.37
N VAL A 239 13.61 14.86 12.47
CA VAL A 239 14.83 15.27 13.18
C VAL A 239 15.62 14.05 13.66
N ARG A 240 14.94 13.03 14.20
CA ARG A 240 15.59 11.79 14.64
C ARG A 240 16.24 11.02 13.48
N ARG A 241 15.57 10.95 12.33
CA ARG A 241 16.13 10.29 11.13
C ARG A 241 17.33 11.06 10.58
N ASP A 242 17.26 12.39 10.56
CA ASP A 242 18.38 13.23 10.12
C ASP A 242 19.62 13.02 10.98
N GLN A 243 19.46 13.03 12.31
CA GLN A 243 20.54 12.71 13.25
C GLN A 243 21.14 11.32 13.00
N TRP A 244 20.29 10.30 12.80
CA TRP A 244 20.76 8.95 12.50
C TRP A 244 21.51 8.86 11.17
N LEU A 245 21.04 9.56 10.13
CA LEU A 245 21.72 9.58 8.82
C LEU A 245 23.12 10.21 8.92
N VAL A 246 23.26 11.27 9.72
CA VAL A 246 24.55 11.89 10.00
C VAL A 246 25.50 10.88 10.69
N ASP A 247 25.01 10.18 11.73
CA ASP A 247 25.80 9.16 12.43
C ASP A 247 26.18 7.99 11.51
N TYR A 248 25.27 7.55 10.65
CA TYR A 248 25.51 6.48 9.68
C TYR A 248 26.61 6.86 8.67
N VAL A 249 26.56 8.09 8.12
CA VAL A 249 27.59 8.60 7.21
C VAL A 249 28.95 8.66 7.91
N ASN A 250 28.98 9.07 9.18
CA ASN A 250 30.22 9.10 9.97
C ASN A 250 30.81 7.69 10.12
N VAL A 251 30.00 6.70 10.50
CA VAL A 251 30.43 5.30 10.62
C VAL A 251 30.95 4.75 9.29
N LEU A 252 30.23 5.01 8.19
CA LEU A 252 30.63 4.56 6.86
C LEU A 252 31.95 5.21 6.41
N SER A 253 32.15 6.49 6.71
CA SER A 253 33.40 7.20 6.42
C SER A 253 34.58 6.62 7.20
N GLU A 254 34.37 6.22 8.47
CA GLU A 254 35.39 5.59 9.29
C GLU A 254 35.77 4.21 8.74
N GLN A 255 34.78 3.42 8.34
CA GLN A 255 35.01 2.12 7.71
C GLN A 255 35.77 2.25 6.39
N ASN A 256 35.38 3.18 5.51
CA ASN A 256 36.09 3.45 4.27
C ASN A 256 37.54 3.89 4.52
N SER A 257 37.78 4.70 5.55
CA SER A 257 39.13 5.12 5.94
C SER A 257 39.98 3.94 6.42
N ARG A 258 39.38 3.01 7.19
CA ARG A 258 40.04 1.77 7.62
C ARG A 258 40.36 0.85 6.45
N TYR A 259 39.41 0.66 5.53
CA TYR A 259 39.63 -0.16 4.32
C TYR A 259 40.70 0.46 3.42
N ALA A 260 40.71 1.78 3.23
CA ALA A 260 41.77 2.47 2.51
C ALA A 260 43.14 2.25 3.16
N GLY A 261 43.22 2.37 4.49
CA GLY A 261 44.46 2.10 5.23
C GLY A 261 44.91 0.63 5.16
N GLN A 262 43.99 -0.33 5.10
CA GLN A 262 44.32 -1.75 4.92
C GLN A 262 44.80 -2.02 3.49
N HIS A 263 44.10 -1.50 2.49
CA HIS A 263 44.47 -1.62 1.08
C HIS A 263 45.87 -1.04 0.82
N ASP A 264 46.20 0.10 1.42
CA ASP A 264 47.55 0.69 1.33
C ASP A 264 48.64 -0.21 1.92
N LYS A 265 48.36 -0.89 3.03
CA LYS A 265 49.29 -1.86 3.62
C LYS A 265 49.45 -3.06 2.69
N ASP A 266 48.35 -3.66 2.26
CA ASP A 266 48.33 -4.83 1.39
C ASP A 266 49.13 -4.56 0.11
N ARG A 267 48.92 -3.40 -0.53
CA ARG A 267 49.67 -2.95 -1.71
C ARG A 267 51.19 -2.87 -1.46
N ARG A 268 51.62 -2.38 -0.29
CA ARG A 268 53.05 -2.36 0.08
C ARG A 268 53.61 -3.76 0.26
N THR A 269 52.90 -4.62 0.98
CA THR A 269 53.32 -6.03 1.16
C THR A 269 53.40 -6.78 -0.17
N LEU A 270 52.46 -6.54 -1.07
CA LEU A 270 52.43 -7.13 -2.40
C LEU A 270 53.62 -6.64 -3.24
N ALA A 271 53.97 -5.35 -3.14
CA ALA A 271 55.18 -4.80 -3.76
C ALA A 271 56.47 -5.43 -3.20
N GLU A 272 56.58 -5.67 -1.90
CA GLU A 272 57.74 -6.35 -1.31
C GLU A 272 57.80 -7.83 -1.71
N LEU A 273 56.66 -8.53 -1.73
CA LEU A 273 56.58 -9.93 -2.19
C LEU A 273 57.03 -10.06 -3.65
N LYS A 274 56.66 -9.10 -4.50
CA LYS A 274 57.11 -9.04 -5.90
C LYS A 274 58.62 -8.99 -6.00
N LYS A 275 59.29 -8.14 -5.21
CA LYS A 275 60.76 -8.04 -5.18
C LYS A 275 61.41 -9.37 -4.75
N ILE A 276 60.86 -10.04 -3.75
CA ILE A 276 61.38 -11.34 -3.28
C ILE A 276 61.28 -12.39 -4.38
N LEU A 277 60.11 -12.51 -5.04
CA LEU A 277 59.90 -13.47 -6.12
C LEU A 277 60.78 -13.20 -7.35
N GLU A 278 61.11 -11.93 -7.61
CA GLU A 278 62.05 -11.52 -8.64
C GLU A 278 63.48 -12.02 -8.33
N ILE A 279 63.93 -11.85 -7.09
CA ILE A 279 65.25 -12.32 -6.62
C ILE A 279 65.35 -13.86 -6.70
N GLU A 280 64.29 -14.58 -6.33
CA GLU A 280 64.23 -16.05 -6.34
C GLU A 280 64.02 -16.64 -7.75
N GLY A 281 63.83 -15.81 -8.79
CA GLY A 281 63.59 -16.26 -10.17
C GLY A 281 62.24 -16.94 -10.39
N LEU A 282 61.29 -16.80 -9.46
CA LEU A 282 59.95 -17.40 -9.51
C LEU A 282 58.87 -16.44 -10.04
N LEU A 283 59.23 -15.18 -10.32
CA LEU A 283 58.29 -14.15 -10.74
C LEU A 283 57.48 -14.52 -11.98
N ASP A 284 58.10 -15.13 -13.00
CA ASP A 284 57.41 -15.56 -14.24
C ASP A 284 56.31 -16.61 -13.98
N THR A 285 56.46 -17.43 -12.94
CA THR A 285 55.47 -18.46 -12.59
C THR A 285 54.27 -17.85 -11.85
N TYR A 286 54.51 -16.81 -11.06
CA TYR A 286 53.52 -16.19 -10.17
C TYR A 286 53.12 -14.76 -10.57
N CYS A 287 53.46 -14.31 -11.78
CA CYS A 287 53.22 -12.92 -12.20
C CYS A 287 51.73 -12.51 -12.12
N HIS A 288 50.82 -13.48 -12.35
CA HIS A 288 49.37 -13.32 -12.28
C HIS A 288 48.82 -12.88 -10.90
N LEU A 289 49.62 -12.97 -9.83
CA LEU A 289 49.26 -12.47 -8.50
C LEU A 289 49.45 -10.94 -8.35
N PHE A 290 50.15 -10.31 -9.30
CA PHE A 290 50.52 -8.89 -9.29
C PHE A 290 49.98 -8.12 -10.50
N ASP A 291 49.10 -8.74 -11.28
CA ASP A 291 48.36 -8.06 -12.33
C ASP A 291 47.34 -7.15 -11.63
N ASP A 292 47.76 -5.91 -11.37
CA ASP A 292 46.88 -4.80 -11.00
C ASP A 292 45.99 -4.52 -12.21
N ASP A 293 44.88 -5.24 -12.29
CA ASP A 293 43.85 -4.91 -13.25
C ASP A 293 43.06 -3.71 -12.70
N ASP A 294 43.58 -2.50 -12.95
CA ASP A 294 42.82 -1.26 -12.84
C ASP A 294 41.58 -1.25 -13.78
N THR A 295 41.30 -2.35 -14.52
CA THR A 295 40.03 -2.62 -15.18
C THR A 295 39.03 -3.44 -14.33
N ILE A 296 39.05 -3.27 -13.00
CA ILE A 296 37.92 -3.65 -12.10
C ILE A 296 36.72 -2.70 -12.33
N GLY A 297 36.27 -2.62 -13.58
CA GLY A 297 34.93 -2.19 -13.96
C GLY A 297 34.13 -3.41 -14.33
N ARG A 298 33.36 -3.95 -13.37
CA ARG A 298 32.27 -4.93 -13.58
C ARG A 298 32.68 -6.22 -14.33
N ASN A 299 33.05 -7.29 -13.61
CA ASN A 299 32.59 -8.67 -13.87
C ASN A 299 33.30 -9.65 -12.91
N GLY A 300 32.71 -9.83 -11.73
CA GLY A 300 33.17 -10.81 -10.75
C GLY A 300 32.78 -12.23 -11.11
N TYR A 301 33.59 -12.92 -11.91
CA TYR A 301 33.63 -14.38 -11.92
C TYR A 301 35.07 -14.87 -11.97
N PRO A 302 35.45 -15.85 -11.13
CA PRO A 302 36.76 -16.47 -11.19
C PRO A 302 36.90 -17.17 -12.56
N ARG A 303 37.78 -16.64 -13.42
CA ARG A 303 38.12 -17.31 -14.67
C ARG A 303 39.13 -18.42 -14.36
N ASN A 304 38.80 -19.65 -14.78
CA ASN A 304 39.73 -20.76 -14.69
C ASN A 304 41.02 -20.44 -15.44
N ASN A 305 42.15 -20.57 -14.75
CA ASN A 305 43.46 -20.37 -15.34
C ASN A 305 43.80 -21.59 -16.22
N TYR A 306 43.68 -21.44 -17.53
CA TYR A 306 44.03 -22.48 -18.51
C TYR A 306 45.55 -22.61 -18.72
N SER A 307 46.39 -22.19 -17.77
CA SER A 307 47.85 -22.31 -17.82
C SER A 307 48.29 -23.74 -18.12
N GLY A 308 47.70 -24.75 -17.47
CA GLY A 308 48.00 -26.17 -17.73
C GLY A 308 47.67 -26.61 -19.15
N LEU A 309 46.58 -26.12 -19.74
CA LEU A 309 46.17 -26.45 -21.11
C LEU A 309 47.07 -25.75 -22.14
N ASN A 310 47.53 -24.54 -21.86
CA ASN A 310 48.47 -23.81 -22.72
C ASN A 310 49.86 -24.46 -22.68
N SER A 311 50.32 -24.92 -21.52
CA SER A 311 51.56 -25.72 -21.38
C SER A 311 51.46 -27.06 -22.12
N LEU A 312 50.30 -27.71 -22.09
CA LEU A 312 50.05 -28.95 -22.83
C LEU A 312 49.99 -28.70 -24.35
N ARG A 313 49.34 -27.61 -24.78
CA ARG A 313 49.30 -27.20 -26.19
C ARG A 313 50.68 -26.82 -26.71
N ALA A 314 51.50 -26.12 -25.92
CA ALA A 314 52.88 -25.79 -26.29
C ALA A 314 53.73 -27.07 -26.46
N ARG A 315 53.58 -28.06 -25.55
CA ARG A 315 54.20 -29.38 -25.68
C ARG A 315 53.70 -30.16 -26.89
N LEU A 316 52.41 -30.11 -27.20
CA LEU A 316 51.80 -30.83 -28.32
C LEU A 316 52.09 -30.16 -29.68
N LYS A 317 52.29 -28.83 -29.72
CA LYS A 317 52.72 -28.09 -30.92
C LYS A 317 54.13 -28.48 -31.35
N ASN A 318 55.00 -28.87 -30.42
CA ASN A 318 56.37 -29.32 -30.69
C ASN A 318 56.46 -30.84 -30.80
N ARG A 319 55.65 -31.46 -31.66
CA ARG A 319 55.64 -32.93 -31.87
C ARG A 319 56.80 -33.49 -32.70
N HIS A 320 57.80 -32.68 -33.04
CA HIS A 320 59.01 -33.11 -33.75
C HIS A 320 60.25 -32.58 -33.02
N TRP A 321 60.54 -33.12 -31.83
CA TRP A 321 61.73 -32.76 -31.07
C TRP A 321 62.85 -33.77 -31.34
N ASN A 322 63.94 -33.33 -31.99
CA ASN A 322 65.10 -34.14 -32.40
C ASN A 322 66.32 -33.99 -31.46
N GLY A 323 66.10 -33.62 -30.19
CA GLY A 323 67.09 -33.86 -29.13
C GLY A 323 68.38 -33.04 -29.19
N LYS A 324 68.38 -31.81 -29.73
CA LYS A 324 69.51 -30.88 -29.61
C LYS A 324 69.06 -29.53 -29.02
N SER A 325 69.76 -29.07 -27.98
CA SER A 325 69.50 -27.82 -27.26
C SER A 325 69.84 -26.59 -28.12
N PRO A 326 69.05 -25.49 -28.06
CA PRO A 326 69.30 -24.29 -28.83
C PRO A 326 70.27 -23.37 -28.10
N LEU A 327 71.54 -23.78 -28.03
CA LEU A 327 72.68 -22.90 -27.76
C LEU A 327 73.79 -23.26 -28.75
N GLU A 328 73.51 -23.12 -30.05
CA GLU A 328 74.57 -23.19 -31.06
C GLU A 328 74.22 -22.36 -32.31
N LYS A 329 74.94 -21.23 -32.46
CA LYS A 329 75.25 -20.43 -33.68
C LYS A 329 74.25 -19.39 -34.23
N GLN A 330 74.37 -18.18 -33.67
CA GLN A 330 74.83 -16.89 -34.25
C GLN A 330 74.54 -16.50 -35.75
N ALA A 331 73.93 -15.29 -35.88
CA ALA A 331 74.03 -14.24 -36.93
C ALA A 331 73.51 -14.55 -38.36
N LEU A 332 72.89 -13.65 -39.15
CA LEU A 332 73.02 -12.20 -39.33
C LEU A 332 71.85 -11.63 -40.19
N ASN A 333 71.50 -10.36 -39.98
CA ASN A 333 70.97 -9.33 -40.92
C ASN A 333 69.56 -9.40 -41.57
N GLY A 334 68.85 -8.26 -41.50
CA GLY A 334 68.11 -7.72 -42.65
C GLY A 334 66.77 -7.00 -42.40
N ASN A 335 66.84 -5.71 -42.03
CA ASN A 335 65.95 -4.57 -42.36
C ASN A 335 64.47 -4.76 -42.82
N GLY A 336 63.55 -4.04 -42.15
CA GLY A 336 62.90 -2.86 -42.74
C GLY A 336 61.39 -2.89 -43.11
N ARG A 337 60.63 -1.99 -42.46
CA ARG A 337 59.38 -1.28 -42.87
C ARG A 337 58.07 -2.11 -43.02
N ALA A 338 56.99 -1.80 -42.27
CA ALA A 338 56.00 -0.72 -42.48
C ALA A 338 55.43 -0.73 -43.93
N ASP A 339 54.13 -0.86 -44.21
CA ASP A 339 53.04 0.04 -43.76
C ASP A 339 51.64 -0.51 -44.21
N SER A 340 50.58 0.01 -43.56
CA SER A 340 49.23 0.31 -44.10
C SER A 340 48.16 -0.76 -44.42
N LEU A 341 47.16 -0.80 -43.51
CA LEU A 341 45.73 -0.46 -43.67
C LEU A 341 44.90 -0.99 -44.88
N GLN A 342 43.84 -1.75 -44.56
CA GLN A 342 42.41 -1.53 -44.95
C GLN A 342 41.55 -2.68 -44.38
N HIS A 343 40.71 -2.47 -43.36
CA HIS A 343 39.34 -1.92 -43.37
C HIS A 343 38.25 -2.84 -43.98
N ARG A 344 37.52 -3.57 -43.11
CA ARG A 344 36.05 -3.82 -43.16
C ARG A 344 35.64 -4.52 -41.85
N GLN A 345 35.22 -3.79 -40.82
CA GLN A 345 33.81 -3.53 -40.46
C GLN A 345 32.88 -4.74 -40.66
N ASP A 346 32.60 -5.42 -39.54
CA ASP A 346 31.22 -5.66 -39.10
C ASP A 346 31.15 -5.42 -37.58
N SER A 347 30.46 -4.36 -37.22
CA SER A 347 29.96 -4.07 -35.87
C SER A 347 28.81 -5.05 -35.59
N VAL A 348 28.54 -5.52 -34.37
CA VAL A 348 28.04 -4.72 -33.24
C VAL A 348 28.30 -5.44 -31.91
N SER A 349 28.65 -4.61 -30.95
CA SER A 349 28.96 -4.84 -29.54
C SER A 349 27.78 -5.37 -28.72
N GLY A 350 28.10 -6.23 -27.75
CA GLY A 350 27.30 -6.32 -26.52
C GLY A 350 27.71 -5.23 -25.53
N LEU A 351 26.78 -4.83 -24.65
CA LEU A 351 27.03 -4.62 -23.22
C LEU A 351 25.70 -4.38 -22.47
N GLY A 352 25.63 -4.84 -21.22
CA GLY A 352 24.43 -4.75 -20.39
C GLY A 352 24.32 -3.54 -19.46
N THR A 353 23.25 -3.59 -18.67
CA THR A 353 22.97 -2.88 -17.40
C THR A 353 22.89 -1.35 -17.40
N GLY A 354 21.64 -0.87 -17.37
CA GLY A 354 21.22 0.25 -16.53
C GLY A 354 20.52 1.38 -17.26
N GLN A 355 19.19 1.29 -17.41
CA GLN A 355 18.23 2.41 -17.43
C GLN A 355 16.84 1.88 -17.76
N PHE A 356 15.86 2.10 -16.88
CA PHE A 356 14.44 2.05 -17.22
C PHE A 356 14.08 3.31 -18.03
N GLU A 357 14.75 3.53 -19.15
CA GLU A 357 14.37 4.54 -20.13
C GLU A 357 14.69 3.96 -21.51
N ASN A 358 13.64 3.67 -22.28
CA ASN A 358 13.64 3.17 -23.67
C ASN A 358 13.67 1.63 -23.87
N LEU A 359 12.59 0.94 -23.46
CA LEU A 359 12.15 -0.27 -24.15
C LEU A 359 11.46 0.17 -25.47
N PRO A 360 11.69 -0.45 -26.63
CA PRO A 360 10.93 -0.11 -27.83
C PRO A 360 9.44 -0.45 -27.57
N ASP A 361 8.57 0.56 -27.57
CA ASP A 361 7.11 0.47 -27.31
C ASP A 361 6.42 -0.76 -27.92
N SER A 362 6.97 -1.28 -29.02
CA SER A 362 6.54 -2.50 -29.71
C SER A 362 6.47 -3.78 -28.84
N THR A 363 7.39 -4.04 -27.90
CA THR A 363 7.43 -5.33 -27.17
C THR A 363 6.46 -5.38 -25.99
N LEU A 364 6.28 -4.24 -25.31
CA LEU A 364 5.33 -4.13 -24.20
C LEU A 364 3.89 -4.06 -24.72
N ALA A 365 3.69 -3.43 -25.88
CA ALA A 365 2.42 -3.46 -26.62
C ALA A 365 2.10 -4.88 -27.14
N ASP A 366 3.08 -5.61 -27.71
CA ASP A 366 2.88 -6.98 -28.19
C ASP A 366 2.54 -7.93 -27.02
N TYR A 367 3.25 -7.84 -25.89
CA TYR A 367 2.92 -8.58 -24.67
C TYR A 367 1.50 -8.27 -24.16
N ALA A 368 1.11 -6.99 -24.12
CA ALA A 368 -0.23 -6.60 -23.70
C ALA A 368 -1.34 -7.16 -24.62
N VAL A 369 -1.12 -7.13 -25.94
CA VAL A 369 -2.05 -7.68 -26.93
C VAL A 369 -2.14 -9.21 -26.81
N ARG A 370 -1.00 -9.89 -26.63
CA ARG A 370 -0.94 -11.35 -26.48
C ARG A 370 -1.58 -11.84 -25.18
N MET A 371 -1.37 -11.13 -24.07
CA MET A 371 -2.08 -11.38 -22.81
C MET A 371 -3.59 -11.21 -22.99
N GLN A 372 -4.05 -10.09 -23.56
CA GLN A 372 -5.48 -9.84 -23.80
C GLN A 372 -6.11 -10.90 -24.71
N SER A 373 -5.35 -11.43 -25.67
CA SER A 373 -5.80 -12.51 -26.55
C SER A 373 -5.83 -13.89 -25.88
N GLY A 374 -5.39 -14.02 -24.62
CA GLY A 374 -5.33 -15.29 -23.89
C GLY A 374 -4.20 -16.23 -24.33
N ARG A 375 -3.30 -15.79 -25.22
CA ARG A 375 -2.18 -16.59 -25.75
C ARG A 375 -0.96 -16.63 -24.82
N GLU A 376 -0.80 -15.62 -23.98
CA GLU A 376 0.28 -15.53 -23.00
C GLU A 376 -0.28 -15.37 -21.58
N CYS A 377 0.45 -15.89 -20.60
CA CYS A 377 0.06 -15.80 -19.21
C CYS A 377 0.21 -14.37 -18.68
N ILE A 378 -0.68 -14.01 -17.76
CA ILE A 378 -0.65 -12.74 -17.05
C ILE A 378 0.53 -12.79 -16.07
N GLY A 379 1.55 -11.98 -16.32
CA GLY A 379 2.78 -11.97 -15.54
C GLY A 379 3.57 -13.26 -15.68
N ALA A 380 4.25 -13.67 -14.61
CA ALA A 380 5.06 -14.87 -14.56
C ALA A 380 4.29 -16.07 -13.98
N PRO A 381 4.54 -17.30 -14.46
CA PRO A 381 4.00 -18.51 -13.86
C PRO A 381 4.50 -18.69 -12.41
N ILE A 382 3.62 -19.17 -11.54
CA ILE A 382 3.97 -19.50 -10.14
C ILE A 382 4.27 -21.00 -10.05
N PHE A 383 5.44 -21.34 -9.50
CA PHE A 383 5.92 -22.72 -9.39
C PHE A 383 5.69 -23.30 -7.99
N PHE A 384 5.31 -24.57 -7.96
CA PHE A 384 5.15 -25.40 -6.77
C PHE A 384 6.04 -26.62 -6.89
N PHE A 385 6.91 -26.88 -5.93
CA PHE A 385 7.92 -27.93 -6.02
C PHE A 385 7.54 -29.16 -5.20
N PHE A 386 7.88 -30.34 -5.71
CA PHE A 386 7.46 -31.62 -5.16
C PHE A 386 8.65 -32.52 -4.78
N GLU A 387 8.44 -33.32 -3.74
CA GLU A 387 9.39 -34.34 -3.34
C GLU A 387 9.54 -35.42 -4.42
N LEU A 388 10.66 -36.14 -4.36
CA LEU A 388 10.99 -37.16 -5.36
C LEU A 388 9.96 -38.30 -5.34
N GLY A 389 9.41 -38.62 -6.51
CA GLY A 389 8.46 -39.74 -6.66
C GLY A 389 7.07 -39.50 -6.05
N THR A 390 6.77 -38.32 -5.51
CA THR A 390 5.48 -38.05 -4.84
C THR A 390 4.75 -36.84 -5.44
N SER A 391 3.48 -36.70 -5.07
CA SER A 391 2.67 -35.49 -5.25
C SER A 391 2.59 -34.65 -3.96
N HIS A 392 3.56 -34.81 -3.05
CA HIS A 392 3.69 -33.98 -1.86
C HIS A 392 4.62 -32.79 -2.12
N LEU A 393 4.21 -31.61 -1.65
CA LEU A 393 5.02 -30.40 -1.77
C LEU A 393 6.28 -30.52 -0.91
N THR A 394 7.40 -30.00 -1.41
CA THR A 394 8.65 -29.93 -0.62
C THR A 394 8.52 -29.01 0.59
N ASP A 395 7.68 -27.99 0.49
CA ASP A 395 7.35 -27.09 1.59
C ASP A 395 5.86 -26.76 1.56
N THR A 396 5.18 -27.10 2.66
CA THR A 396 3.76 -26.78 2.87
C THR A 396 3.46 -25.29 2.89
N SER A 397 4.45 -24.43 3.19
CA SER A 397 4.28 -22.97 3.18
C SER A 397 3.93 -22.43 1.78
N GLN A 398 4.27 -23.17 0.71
CA GLN A 398 3.94 -22.82 -0.67
C GLN A 398 2.42 -22.70 -0.89
N LEU A 399 1.59 -23.37 -0.07
CA LEU A 399 0.13 -23.29 -0.16
C LEU A 399 -0.44 -21.87 0.02
N VAL A 400 0.28 -20.97 0.70
CA VAL A 400 -0.11 -19.55 0.84
C VAL A 400 -0.25 -18.88 -0.52
N ASN A 401 0.56 -19.28 -1.50
CA ASN A 401 0.47 -18.74 -2.87
C ASN A 401 -0.85 -19.13 -3.54
N LEU A 402 -1.44 -20.29 -3.21
CA LEU A 402 -2.73 -20.72 -3.76
C LEU A 402 -3.90 -19.90 -3.21
N ASP A 403 -3.82 -19.40 -1.98
CA ASP A 403 -4.84 -18.52 -1.41
C ASP A 403 -4.93 -17.21 -2.21
N GLU A 404 -3.78 -16.60 -2.49
CA GLU A 404 -3.70 -15.37 -3.27
C GLU A 404 -4.06 -15.58 -4.75
N LEU A 405 -3.58 -16.66 -5.37
CA LEU A 405 -3.96 -17.03 -6.74
C LEU A 405 -5.48 -17.20 -6.87
N ALA A 406 -6.10 -17.94 -5.94
CA ALA A 406 -7.54 -18.12 -5.94
C ALA A 406 -8.29 -16.81 -5.71
N ARG A 407 -7.80 -15.94 -4.80
CA ARG A 407 -8.40 -14.63 -4.54
C ARG A 407 -8.37 -13.75 -5.79
N VAL A 408 -7.23 -13.67 -6.47
CA VAL A 408 -7.04 -12.85 -7.68
C VAL A 408 -7.87 -13.39 -8.85
N ALA A 409 -7.81 -14.69 -9.11
CA ALA A 409 -8.56 -15.32 -10.19
C ALA A 409 -10.08 -15.19 -10.01
N LYS A 410 -10.59 -15.29 -8.76
CA LYS A 410 -12.01 -15.01 -8.46
C LYS A 410 -12.38 -13.55 -8.66
N LYS A 411 -11.57 -12.62 -8.14
CA LYS A 411 -11.87 -11.19 -8.18
C LYS A 411 -11.98 -10.66 -9.62
N TYR A 412 -11.13 -11.14 -10.52
CA TYR A 412 -11.06 -10.65 -11.89
C TYR A 412 -11.60 -11.64 -12.94
N GLY A 413 -12.14 -12.79 -12.53
CA GLY A 413 -12.75 -13.75 -13.44
C GLY A 413 -11.77 -14.43 -14.40
N LEU A 414 -10.55 -14.72 -13.95
CA LEU A 414 -9.47 -15.26 -14.78
C LEU A 414 -9.59 -16.78 -14.95
N LYS A 415 -9.06 -17.29 -16.07
CA LYS A 415 -8.84 -18.73 -16.28
C LYS A 415 -7.48 -19.12 -15.69
N VAL A 416 -7.40 -20.32 -15.13
CA VAL A 416 -6.20 -20.84 -14.49
C VAL A 416 -5.77 -22.12 -15.20
N LYS A 417 -4.52 -22.16 -15.67
CA LYS A 417 -3.92 -23.38 -16.24
C LYS A 417 -2.90 -23.93 -15.24
N VAL A 418 -3.03 -25.21 -14.92
CA VAL A 418 -2.18 -25.94 -14.00
C VAL A 418 -1.45 -27.01 -14.78
N THR A 419 -0.12 -26.88 -14.87
CA THR A 419 0.72 -27.81 -15.63
C THR A 419 1.69 -28.51 -14.70
N GLY A 420 1.56 -29.82 -14.56
CA GLY A 420 2.45 -30.64 -13.73
C GLY A 420 3.58 -31.24 -14.54
N ALA A 421 4.76 -31.33 -13.95
CA ALA A 421 5.97 -31.91 -14.51
C ALA A 421 6.64 -32.87 -13.52
N ALA A 422 7.34 -33.86 -14.07
CA ALA A 422 8.21 -34.79 -13.37
C ALA A 422 9.65 -34.64 -13.87
N ASP A 423 10.62 -35.10 -13.08
CA ASP A 423 12.01 -35.11 -13.51
C ASP A 423 12.26 -36.33 -14.40
N SER A 424 12.88 -36.12 -15.56
CA SER A 424 13.21 -37.21 -16.48
C SER A 424 14.38 -38.08 -16.00
N ALA A 425 15.21 -37.61 -15.06
CA ALA A 425 16.40 -38.34 -14.61
C ALA A 425 16.09 -39.53 -13.68
N THR A 426 14.91 -39.57 -13.03
CA THR A 426 14.64 -40.49 -11.92
C THR A 426 13.52 -41.50 -12.17
N GLY A 427 12.72 -41.36 -13.24
CA GLY A 427 11.53 -42.19 -13.48
C GLY A 427 11.38 -42.69 -14.93
N THR A 428 10.60 -43.75 -15.13
CA THR A 428 10.22 -44.22 -16.47
C THR A 428 9.12 -43.35 -17.07
N ILE A 429 8.99 -43.33 -18.41
CA ILE A 429 8.00 -42.49 -19.12
C ILE A 429 6.58 -42.69 -18.56
N GLY A 430 6.17 -43.94 -18.32
CA GLY A 430 4.84 -44.24 -17.79
C GLY A 430 4.60 -43.68 -16.37
N ILE A 431 5.61 -43.79 -15.49
CA ILE A 431 5.54 -43.29 -14.12
C ILE A 431 5.54 -41.76 -14.12
N ASN A 432 6.41 -41.12 -14.92
CA ASN A 432 6.51 -39.67 -15.00
C ASN A 432 5.24 -39.04 -15.57
N ASN A 433 4.62 -39.67 -16.57
CA ASN A 433 3.32 -39.21 -17.09
C ASN A 433 2.24 -39.26 -16.02
N ALA A 434 2.10 -40.38 -15.30
CA ALA A 434 1.13 -40.51 -14.21
C ALA A 434 1.40 -39.50 -13.07
N LEU A 435 2.67 -39.33 -12.69
CA LEU A 435 3.08 -38.44 -11.60
C LEU A 435 2.85 -36.97 -11.95
N SER A 436 3.14 -36.56 -13.19
CA SER A 436 2.90 -35.20 -13.66
C SER A 436 1.41 -34.82 -13.63
N VAL A 437 0.53 -35.76 -14.00
CA VAL A 437 -0.93 -35.58 -13.91
C VAL A 437 -1.37 -35.54 -12.44
N SER A 438 -0.88 -36.44 -11.59
CA SER A 438 -1.21 -36.46 -10.16
C SER A 438 -0.84 -35.16 -9.45
N ARG A 439 0.29 -34.52 -9.80
CA ARG A 439 0.71 -33.23 -9.24
C ARG A 439 -0.18 -32.08 -9.69
N ALA A 440 -0.54 -32.05 -10.98
CA ALA A 440 -1.49 -31.08 -11.50
C ALA A 440 -2.87 -31.23 -10.83
N ASP A 441 -3.34 -32.46 -10.64
CA ASP A 441 -4.60 -32.77 -9.96
C ASP A 441 -4.61 -32.33 -8.49
N TYR A 442 -3.49 -32.50 -7.79
CA TYR A 442 -3.33 -32.04 -6.42
C TYR A 442 -3.51 -30.51 -6.31
N ILE A 443 -2.77 -29.74 -7.10
CA ILE A 443 -2.86 -28.26 -7.09
C ILE A 443 -4.24 -27.79 -7.55
N ALA A 444 -4.82 -28.40 -8.59
CA ALA A 444 -6.17 -28.08 -9.04
C ALA A 444 -7.23 -28.35 -7.95
N SER A 445 -7.08 -29.44 -7.20
CA SER A 445 -7.96 -29.75 -6.07
C SER A 445 -7.84 -28.72 -4.95
N GLU A 446 -6.63 -28.27 -4.63
CA GLU A 446 -6.39 -27.22 -3.64
C GLU A 446 -6.97 -25.86 -4.06
N LEU A 447 -6.94 -25.53 -5.35
CA LEU A 447 -7.60 -24.34 -5.90
C LEU A 447 -9.13 -24.45 -5.87
N ASN A 448 -9.68 -25.64 -6.19
CA ASN A 448 -11.11 -25.91 -6.09
C ASN A 448 -11.63 -25.73 -4.65
N LYS A 449 -10.90 -26.23 -3.64
CA LYS A 449 -11.23 -26.04 -2.20
C LYS A 449 -11.31 -24.56 -1.81
N ARG A 450 -10.53 -23.70 -2.47
CA ARG A 450 -10.50 -22.24 -2.26
C ARG A 450 -11.58 -21.51 -3.07
N GLY A 451 -12.49 -22.23 -3.71
CA GLY A 451 -13.68 -21.71 -4.39
C GLY A 451 -13.46 -21.29 -5.84
N LEU A 452 -12.41 -21.77 -6.50
CA LEU A 452 -12.32 -21.67 -7.97
C LEU A 452 -13.15 -22.78 -8.61
N PRO A 453 -14.10 -22.46 -9.50
CA PRO A 453 -14.93 -23.48 -10.14
C PRO A 453 -14.14 -24.22 -11.23
N SER A 454 -14.43 -25.50 -11.43
CA SER A 454 -13.65 -26.38 -12.31
C SER A 454 -13.77 -26.03 -13.80
N ASP A 455 -14.80 -25.28 -14.21
CA ASP A 455 -14.96 -24.71 -15.56
C ASP A 455 -13.88 -23.66 -15.90
N ARG A 456 -13.22 -23.08 -14.88
CA ARG A 456 -12.14 -22.10 -15.04
C ARG A 456 -10.74 -22.69 -14.90
N LEU A 457 -10.64 -24.00 -14.64
CA LEU A 457 -9.39 -24.70 -14.42
C LEU A 457 -9.07 -25.62 -15.60
N THR A 458 -7.90 -25.45 -16.20
CA THR A 458 -7.35 -26.36 -17.21
C THR A 458 -6.16 -27.09 -16.61
N LYS A 459 -6.16 -28.43 -16.68
CA LYS A 459 -5.08 -29.27 -16.14
C LYS A 459 -4.34 -29.99 -17.25
N THR A 460 -3.01 -29.99 -17.19
CA THR A 460 -2.13 -30.67 -18.16
C THR A 460 -0.95 -31.32 -17.45
N GLY A 461 -0.57 -32.53 -17.88
CA GLY A 461 0.66 -33.19 -17.43
C GLY A 461 1.69 -33.19 -18.57
N GLU A 462 2.88 -32.63 -18.34
CA GLU A 462 3.97 -32.57 -19.33
C GLU A 462 4.86 -33.83 -19.29
N GLY A 463 4.69 -34.72 -18.31
CA GLY A 463 5.54 -35.90 -18.16
C GLY A 463 6.92 -35.54 -17.60
N GLY A 464 7.95 -36.29 -18.00
CA GLY A 464 9.33 -36.08 -17.54
C GLY A 464 10.04 -34.99 -18.35
N ILE A 465 10.51 -33.93 -17.68
CA ILE A 465 11.25 -32.81 -18.29
C ILE A 465 12.68 -32.71 -17.75
N SER A 466 13.55 -32.03 -18.50
CA SER A 466 14.95 -31.74 -18.13
C SER A 466 15.34 -30.28 -18.40
N ASP A 467 14.37 -29.36 -18.28
CA ASP A 467 14.49 -27.98 -18.72
C ASP A 467 15.30 -27.11 -17.75
N TYR A 468 15.36 -27.51 -16.48
CA TYR A 468 15.92 -26.71 -15.39
C TYR A 468 17.10 -27.40 -14.70
N VAL A 469 18.06 -26.58 -14.26
CA VAL A 469 19.17 -26.95 -13.39
C VAL A 469 19.05 -26.13 -12.10
N PRO A 470 19.05 -26.75 -10.90
CA PRO A 470 19.34 -28.16 -10.62
C PRO A 470 18.17 -29.11 -10.96
N THR A 471 18.44 -30.42 -11.09
CA THR A 471 17.46 -31.44 -11.55
C THR A 471 16.16 -31.46 -10.74
N GLU A 472 16.24 -31.07 -9.48
CA GLU A 472 15.17 -30.94 -8.52
C GLU A 472 14.11 -29.92 -8.96
N ALA A 473 14.53 -28.88 -9.70
CA ALA A 473 13.63 -27.87 -10.23
C ALA A 473 12.67 -28.41 -11.29
N ASN A 474 12.96 -29.56 -11.92
CA ASN A 474 12.07 -30.22 -12.88
C ASN A 474 10.86 -30.91 -12.22
N ARG A 475 10.88 -31.07 -10.89
CA ARG A 475 9.77 -31.66 -10.12
C ARG A 475 8.80 -30.59 -9.64
N HIS A 476 8.07 -29.98 -10.57
CA HIS A 476 7.21 -28.86 -10.25
C HIS A 476 5.80 -28.95 -10.85
N THR A 477 4.91 -28.10 -10.38
CA THR A 477 3.69 -27.69 -11.06
C THR A 477 3.74 -26.19 -11.26
N LYS A 478 3.51 -25.72 -12.49
CA LYS A 478 3.39 -24.30 -12.81
C LYS A 478 1.92 -23.91 -12.93
N VAL A 479 1.55 -22.78 -12.31
CA VAL A 479 0.21 -22.21 -12.36
C VAL A 479 0.26 -20.89 -13.12
N GLU A 480 -0.53 -20.80 -14.19
CA GLU A 480 -0.59 -19.68 -15.12
C GLU A 480 -1.99 -19.08 -15.13
N LEU A 481 -2.09 -17.75 -15.17
CA LEU A 481 -3.36 -17.02 -15.23
C LEU A 481 -3.58 -16.46 -16.64
N PHE A 482 -4.81 -16.55 -17.15
CA PHE A 482 -5.18 -16.06 -18.48
C PHE A 482 -6.48 -15.26 -18.45
N PHE A 483 -6.60 -14.31 -19.38
CA PHE A 483 -7.89 -13.65 -19.65
C PHE A 483 -8.86 -14.63 -20.32
N PHE A 484 -10.15 -14.41 -20.12
CA PHE A 484 -11.19 -15.24 -20.71
C PHE A 484 -11.29 -14.96 -22.21
N GLU A 485 -10.91 -15.92 -23.07
CA GLU A 485 -11.20 -15.81 -24.50
C GLU A 485 -12.72 -15.74 -24.71
N THR A 486 -13.21 -14.58 -25.14
CA THR A 486 -14.55 -14.46 -25.73
C THR A 486 -14.52 -15.15 -27.07
N GLY A 487 -14.87 -16.44 -27.08
CA GLY A 487 -15.05 -17.20 -28.31
C GLY A 487 -15.91 -16.40 -29.29
N LYS A 488 -15.38 -16.16 -30.49
CA LYS A 488 -16.11 -15.59 -31.62
C LYS A 488 -17.44 -16.33 -31.74
N ARG A 489 -18.55 -15.64 -31.45
CA ARG A 489 -19.88 -16.11 -31.88
C ARG A 489 -19.81 -16.23 -33.40
N GLY A 490 -19.87 -17.47 -33.88
CA GLY A 490 -20.14 -17.75 -35.28
C GLY A 490 -21.41 -17.01 -35.69
N LYS A 491 -21.35 -16.38 -36.86
CA LYS A 491 -22.47 -15.71 -37.53
C LYS A 491 -23.69 -16.61 -37.63
#